data_AF-A0A844DQN8-F1
#
_entry.id   AF-A0A844DQN8-F1
#
_cell.length_a   1.000
_cell.length_b   1.000
_cell.length_c   1.000
_cell.angle_alpha   90.00
_cell.angle_beta   90.00
_cell.angle_gamma   90.00
#
_symmetry.space_group_name_H-M   'P 1'
#
loop_
_entity.id
_entity.type
_entity.pdbx_description
1 polymer ?
#
loop_
_entity_poly.entity_id
_entity_poly.type
_entity_poly.pdbx_seq_one_letter_code
_entity_poly.pdbx_strand_id
1 'polypeptide(L)'
;MTFVERLTLISSLAALVSALAALFTAIAQVIIAKATNLSAYKLESEKMFFHAQVEAYESFFEAAQSFMSRSPDADAGRLTACCARAILFSSRDTCAKLSGFSSQLMEFQSNPTPESQKAFNASAYEAFEAMRQELLQMHHPLVERKHRT
;
A
#
# COMPACT_ATOMS: atom_id res chain seq x y z
N MET A 1 35.51 29.96 -53.95
CA MET A 1 34.47 29.84 -52.91
C MET A 1 34.44 31.14 -52.14
N THR A 2 33.34 31.88 -52.20
CA THR A 2 33.22 33.22 -51.61
C THR A 2 32.98 33.13 -50.10
N PHE A 3 33.33 34.19 -49.35
CA PHE A 3 33.14 34.27 -47.89
C PHE A 3 31.67 33.99 -47.47
N VAL A 4 30.73 34.42 -48.30
CA VAL A 4 29.27 34.22 -48.11
C VAL A 4 28.90 32.73 -48.16
N GLU A 5 29.44 31.96 -49.11
CA GLU A 5 29.17 30.51 -49.23
C GLU A 5 29.66 29.73 -47.99
N ARG A 6 30.80 30.12 -47.42
CA ARG A 6 31.31 29.50 -46.18
C ARG A 6 30.42 29.81 -44.98
N LEU A 7 29.89 31.04 -44.89
CA LEU A 7 28.99 31.45 -43.81
C LEU A 7 27.66 30.69 -43.87
N THR A 8 27.09 30.52 -45.08
CA THR A 8 25.86 29.75 -45.28
C THR A 8 26.03 28.27 -44.95
N LEU A 9 27.20 27.69 -45.28
CA LEU A 9 27.50 26.28 -44.98
C LEU A 9 27.61 26.06 -43.46
N ILE A 10 28.31 26.94 -42.75
CA ILE A 10 28.42 26.89 -41.28
C ILE A 10 27.06 27.07 -40.62
N SER A 11 26.24 28.00 -41.10
CA SER A 11 24.88 28.22 -40.58
C SER A 11 23.98 27.00 -40.80
N SER A 12 24.02 26.39 -42.00
CA SER A 12 23.26 25.16 -42.29
C SER A 12 23.71 23.97 -41.44
N LEU A 13 25.01 23.84 -41.17
CA LEU A 13 25.56 22.80 -40.30
C LEU A 13 25.12 23.01 -38.85
N ALA A 14 25.17 24.25 -38.36
CA ALA A 14 24.68 24.60 -37.04
C ALA A 14 23.18 24.30 -36.89
N ALA A 15 22.36 24.66 -37.88
CA ALA A 15 20.94 24.35 -37.90
C ALA A 15 20.66 22.84 -37.88
N LEU A 16 21.45 22.05 -38.62
CA LEU A 16 21.34 20.59 -38.62
C LEU A 16 21.70 19.99 -37.25
N VAL A 17 22.77 20.47 -36.62
CA VAL A 17 23.19 20.02 -35.28
C VAL A 17 22.12 20.40 -34.24
N SER A 18 21.57 21.61 -34.31
CA SER A 18 20.46 22.04 -33.43
C SER A 18 19.20 21.20 -33.64
N ALA A 19 18.85 20.85 -34.88
CA ALA A 19 17.72 19.99 -35.17
C ALA A 19 17.92 18.57 -34.63
N LEU A 20 19.13 18.01 -34.76
CA LEU A 20 19.49 16.72 -34.18
C LEU A 20 19.46 16.74 -32.65
N ALA A 21 19.97 17.80 -32.03
CA ALA A 21 19.91 17.98 -30.58
C ALA A 21 18.46 18.08 -30.10
N ALA A 22 17.61 18.85 -30.79
CA ALA A 22 16.19 18.97 -30.46
C ALA A 22 15.45 17.63 -30.57
N LEU A 23 15.75 16.83 -31.60
CA LEU A 23 15.19 15.49 -31.75
C LEU A 23 15.61 14.57 -30.59
N PHE A 24 16.89 14.60 -30.22
CA PHE A 24 17.40 13.83 -29.08
C PHE A 24 16.75 14.25 -27.77
N THR A 25 16.64 15.56 -27.52
CA THR A 25 15.96 16.09 -26.34
C THR A 25 14.48 15.68 -26.31
N ALA A 26 13.79 15.73 -27.45
CA ALA A 26 12.39 15.31 -27.53
C ALA A 26 12.22 13.82 -27.19
N ILE A 27 13.09 12.95 -27.73
CA ILE A 27 13.07 11.51 -27.42
C ILE A 27 13.39 11.26 -25.94
N ALA A 28 14.40 11.94 -25.40
CA ALA A 28 14.77 11.82 -23.99
C ALA A 28 13.63 12.28 -23.08
N GLN A 29 12.96 13.38 -23.40
CA GLN A 29 11.81 13.87 -22.63
C GLN A 29 10.64 12.90 -22.65
N VAL A 30 10.37 12.23 -23.78
CA VAL A 30 9.32 11.20 -23.85
C VAL A 30 9.66 10.01 -22.95
N ILE A 31 10.92 9.55 -22.95
CA ILE A 31 11.36 8.44 -22.09
C ILE A 31 11.26 8.83 -20.61
N ILE A 32 11.75 10.02 -20.26
CA ILE A 32 11.68 10.55 -18.89
C ILE A 32 10.22 10.66 -18.44
N ALA A 33 9.34 11.27 -19.26
CA ALA A 33 7.93 11.41 -18.93
C ALA A 33 7.24 10.06 -18.72
N LYS A 34 7.55 9.04 -19.54
CA LYS A 34 7.02 7.69 -19.34
C LYS A 34 7.51 7.05 -18.05
N ALA A 35 8.80 7.19 -17.73
CA ALA A 35 9.36 6.66 -16.50
C ALA A 35 8.76 7.34 -15.26
N THR A 36 8.61 8.66 -15.29
CA THR A 36 7.99 9.46 -14.22
C THR A 36 6.50 9.12 -14.03
N ASN A 37 5.74 8.97 -15.12
CA ASN A 37 4.33 8.59 -15.02
C ASN A 37 4.17 7.18 -14.44
N LEU A 38 5.04 6.24 -14.80
CA LEU A 38 4.99 4.88 -14.28
C LEU A 38 5.40 4.81 -12.80
N SER A 39 6.39 5.59 -12.38
CA SER A 39 6.77 5.68 -10.96
C SER A 39 5.66 6.35 -10.13
N ALA A 40 5.04 7.41 -10.64
CA ALA A 40 3.91 8.08 -10.00
C ALA A 40 2.71 7.13 -9.85
N TYR A 41 2.35 6.39 -10.92
CA TYR A 41 1.27 5.40 -10.88
C TYR A 41 1.55 4.31 -9.84
N LYS A 42 2.78 3.78 -9.78
CA LYS A 42 3.17 2.78 -8.78
C LYS A 42 3.02 3.34 -7.37
N LEU A 43 3.55 4.53 -7.10
CA LEU A 43 3.48 5.15 -5.79
C LEU A 43 2.02 5.40 -5.37
N GLU A 44 1.19 5.87 -6.29
CA GLU A 44 -0.23 6.10 -6.04
C GLU A 44 -0.96 4.79 -5.75
N SER A 45 -0.70 3.74 -6.52
CA SER A 45 -1.27 2.41 -6.28
C SER A 45 -0.84 1.81 -4.93
N GLU A 46 0.43 1.97 -4.54
CA GLU A 46 0.94 1.50 -3.25
C GLU A 46 0.30 2.28 -2.09
N LYS A 47 0.09 3.59 -2.26
CA LYS A 47 -0.62 4.43 -1.28
C LYS A 47 -2.09 4.02 -1.14
N MET A 48 -2.79 3.79 -2.25
CA MET A 48 -4.19 3.32 -2.22
C MET A 48 -4.29 1.95 -1.54
N PHE A 49 -3.36 1.02 -1.84
CA PHE A 49 -3.33 -0.30 -1.22
C PHE A 49 -3.07 -0.21 0.29
N PHE A 50 -2.11 0.62 0.73
CA PHE A 50 -1.85 0.85 2.15
C PHE A 50 -3.08 1.42 2.88
N HIS A 51 -3.76 2.41 2.30
CA HIS A 51 -4.98 2.95 2.91
C HIS A 51 -6.09 1.90 3.01
N ALA A 52 -6.31 1.10 1.95
CA ALA A 52 -7.30 0.03 1.97
C ALA A 52 -6.98 -1.05 3.02
N GLN A 53 -5.71 -1.39 3.21
CA GLN A 53 -5.26 -2.31 4.26
C GLN A 53 -5.52 -1.74 5.66
N VAL A 54 -5.15 -0.48 5.92
CA VAL A 54 -5.41 0.17 7.21
C VAL A 54 -6.90 0.20 7.53
N GLU A 55 -7.74 0.59 6.55
CA GLU A 55 -9.19 0.63 6.72
C GLU A 55 -9.78 -0.77 6.99
N ALA A 56 -9.26 -1.81 6.34
CA ALA A 56 -9.68 -3.18 6.59
C ALA A 56 -9.34 -3.64 8.02
N TYR A 57 -8.17 -3.28 8.52
CA TYR A 57 -7.75 -3.60 9.90
C TYR A 57 -8.56 -2.82 10.93
N GLU A 58 -8.80 -1.53 10.70
CA GLU A 58 -9.66 -0.71 11.55
C GLU A 58 -11.09 -1.26 11.63
N SER A 59 -11.69 -1.56 10.46
CA SER A 59 -13.04 -2.15 10.38
C SER A 59 -13.13 -3.48 11.12
N PHE A 60 -12.08 -4.30 11.06
CA PHE A 60 -12.03 -5.56 11.79
C PHE A 60 -11.98 -5.36 13.31
N PHE A 61 -11.17 -4.42 13.80
CA PHE A 61 -11.14 -4.10 15.22
C PHE A 61 -12.44 -3.51 15.73
N GLU A 62 -13.06 -2.62 14.97
CA GLU A 62 -14.36 -2.06 15.32
C GLU A 62 -15.43 -3.16 15.42
N ALA A 63 -15.46 -4.08 14.43
CA ALA A 63 -16.35 -5.24 14.46
C ALA A 63 -16.06 -6.16 15.65
N ALA A 64 -14.78 -6.43 15.96
CA ALA A 64 -14.38 -7.23 17.10
C ALA A 64 -14.79 -6.60 18.43
N GLN A 65 -14.61 -5.29 18.62
CA GLN A 65 -15.04 -4.56 19.81
C GLN A 65 -16.56 -4.50 19.96
N SER A 66 -17.29 -4.26 18.86
CA SER A 66 -18.75 -4.31 18.84
C SER A 66 -19.25 -5.70 19.22
N PHE A 67 -18.61 -6.75 18.70
CA PHE A 67 -18.93 -8.12 19.03
C PHE A 67 -18.63 -8.43 20.51
N MET A 68 -17.51 -7.95 21.04
CA MET A 68 -17.10 -8.16 22.43
C MET A 68 -18.00 -7.42 23.43
N SER A 69 -18.44 -6.19 23.10
CA SER A 69 -19.33 -5.37 23.93
C SER A 69 -20.79 -5.83 23.95
N ARG A 70 -21.13 -6.90 23.22
CA ARG A 70 -22.51 -7.40 23.06
C ARG A 70 -23.49 -6.30 22.67
N SER A 71 -23.04 -5.41 21.79
CA SER A 71 -23.91 -4.41 21.17
C SER A 71 -25.14 -5.12 20.56
N PRO A 72 -26.34 -4.54 20.57
CA PRO A 72 -27.48 -5.10 19.85
C PRO A 72 -27.21 -5.31 18.35
N ASP A 73 -26.22 -4.62 17.79
CA ASP A 73 -25.73 -4.77 16.41
C ASP A 73 -24.56 -5.76 16.26
N ALA A 74 -24.22 -6.51 17.32
CA ALA A 74 -23.15 -7.50 17.33
C ALA A 74 -23.53 -8.73 16.49
N ASP A 75 -23.21 -8.69 15.21
CA ASP A 75 -23.39 -9.79 14.30
C ASP A 75 -22.07 -10.56 14.07
N ALA A 76 -22.10 -11.87 14.31
CA ALA A 76 -20.99 -12.76 13.96
C ALA A 76 -20.69 -12.71 12.45
N GLY A 77 -21.70 -12.52 11.61
CA GLY A 77 -21.55 -12.33 10.16
C GLY A 77 -20.71 -11.10 9.82
N ARG A 78 -20.99 -9.95 10.47
CA ARG A 78 -20.18 -8.73 10.33
C ARG A 78 -18.72 -8.96 10.76
N LEU A 79 -18.49 -9.62 11.89
CA LEU A 79 -17.13 -9.95 12.34
C LEU A 79 -16.40 -10.83 11.32
N THR A 80 -17.04 -11.88 10.81
CA THR A 80 -16.44 -12.77 9.81
C THR A 80 -16.16 -12.04 8.49
N ALA A 81 -17.07 -11.16 8.04
CA ALA A 81 -16.88 -10.37 6.83
C ALA A 81 -15.70 -9.39 6.96
N CYS A 82 -15.59 -8.69 8.08
CA CYS A 82 -14.46 -7.80 8.35
C CYS A 82 -13.15 -8.58 8.50
N CYS A 83 -13.16 -9.76 9.11
CA CYS A 83 -12.00 -10.64 9.20
C CYS A 83 -11.54 -11.10 7.81
N ALA A 84 -12.47 -11.54 6.95
CA ALA A 84 -12.16 -11.92 5.57
C ALA A 84 -11.59 -10.75 4.77
N ARG A 85 -12.15 -9.54 4.94
CA ARG A 85 -11.61 -8.31 4.32
C ARG A 85 -10.18 -8.05 4.79
N ALA A 86 -9.91 -8.11 6.09
CA ALA A 86 -8.56 -7.93 6.63
C ALA A 86 -7.58 -8.97 6.06
N ILE A 87 -7.97 -10.24 6.02
CA ILE A 87 -7.15 -11.34 5.47
C ILE A 87 -6.72 -11.09 4.02
N LEU A 88 -7.60 -10.52 3.17
CA LEU A 88 -7.25 -10.22 1.77
C LEU A 88 -6.10 -9.23 1.62
N PHE A 89 -5.89 -8.37 2.61
CA PHE A 89 -4.81 -7.40 2.63
C PHE A 89 -3.64 -7.82 3.52
N SER A 90 -3.68 -9.01 4.12
CA SER A 90 -2.65 -9.51 5.03
C SER A 90 -1.69 -10.51 4.36
N SER A 91 -0.49 -10.65 4.92
CA SER A 91 0.36 -11.80 4.62
C SER A 91 -0.22 -13.10 5.21
N ARG A 92 0.34 -14.24 4.78
CA ARG A 92 -0.09 -15.56 5.25
C ARG A 92 0.05 -15.74 6.76
N ASP A 93 1.09 -15.16 7.37
CA ASP A 93 1.33 -15.25 8.82
C ASP A 93 0.28 -14.44 9.59
N THR A 94 0.06 -13.19 9.20
CA THR A 94 -0.95 -12.31 9.81
C THR A 94 -2.36 -12.84 9.60
N CYS A 95 -2.66 -13.44 8.44
CA CYS A 95 -3.93 -14.12 8.18
C CYS A 95 -4.22 -15.24 9.21
N ALA A 96 -3.22 -16.07 9.52
CA ALA A 96 -3.37 -17.14 10.51
C ALA A 96 -3.67 -16.56 11.91
N LYS A 97 -2.97 -15.48 12.29
CA LYS A 97 -3.17 -14.80 13.59
C LYS A 97 -4.52 -14.10 13.68
N LEU A 98 -4.96 -13.42 12.63
CA LEU A 98 -6.29 -12.79 12.53
C LEU A 98 -7.41 -13.82 12.64
N SER A 99 -7.28 -14.93 11.91
CA SER A 99 -8.24 -16.03 11.96
C SER A 99 -8.29 -16.64 13.36
N GLY A 100 -7.12 -16.89 13.97
CA GLY A 100 -7.01 -17.39 15.34
C GLY A 100 -7.67 -16.47 16.35
N PHE A 101 -7.41 -15.16 16.28
CA PHE A 101 -8.06 -14.17 17.13
C PHE A 101 -9.58 -14.15 16.96
N SER A 102 -10.10 -14.17 15.72
CA SER A 102 -11.54 -14.20 15.48
C SER A 102 -12.21 -15.45 16.08
N SER A 103 -11.55 -16.62 15.97
CA SER A 103 -12.03 -17.87 16.56
C SER A 103 -12.03 -17.82 18.09
N GLN A 104 -10.95 -17.30 18.69
CA GLN A 104 -10.85 -17.15 20.15
C GLN A 104 -11.86 -16.14 20.70
N LEU A 105 -12.17 -15.09 19.95
CA LEU A 105 -13.22 -14.13 20.31
C LEU A 105 -14.61 -14.78 20.31
N MET A 106 -14.92 -15.63 19.32
CA MET A 106 -16.17 -16.39 19.29
C MET A 106 -16.26 -17.41 20.43
N GLU A 107 -15.17 -18.11 20.72
CA GLU A 107 -15.08 -19.08 21.82
C GLU A 107 -15.27 -18.40 23.18
N PHE A 108 -14.57 -17.28 23.42
CA PHE A 108 -14.71 -16.49 24.64
C PHE A 108 -16.13 -15.95 24.84
N GLN A 109 -16.79 -15.48 23.79
CA GLN A 109 -18.19 -15.03 23.89
C GLN A 109 -19.16 -16.17 24.21
N SER A 110 -18.90 -17.36 23.67
CA SER A 110 -19.73 -18.54 23.87
C SER A 110 -19.58 -19.12 25.29
N ASN A 111 -18.36 -19.11 25.84
CA ASN A 111 -18.07 -19.64 27.17
C ASN A 111 -16.95 -18.83 27.88
N PRO A 112 -17.29 -17.72 28.56
CA PRO A 112 -16.30 -16.84 29.18
C PRO A 112 -15.72 -17.48 30.45
N THR A 113 -14.63 -18.22 30.28
CA THR A 113 -13.80 -18.79 31.36
C THR A 113 -12.48 -18.03 31.50
N PRO A 114 -11.80 -18.06 32.67
CA PRO A 114 -10.48 -17.44 32.82
C PRO A 114 -9.44 -17.97 31.82
N GLU A 115 -9.53 -19.24 31.43
CA GLU A 115 -8.65 -19.85 30.43
C GLU A 115 -8.94 -19.30 29.03
N SER A 116 -10.21 -19.24 28.62
CA SER A 116 -10.61 -18.64 27.35
C SER A 116 -10.27 -17.14 27.27
N GLN A 117 -10.35 -16.41 28.39
CA GLN A 117 -9.96 -15.01 28.45
C GLN A 117 -8.45 -14.82 28.24
N LYS A 118 -7.64 -15.72 28.81
CA LYS A 118 -6.19 -15.69 28.63
C LYS A 118 -5.80 -16.01 27.18
N ALA A 119 -6.43 -17.03 26.58
CA ALA A 119 -6.21 -17.40 25.19
C ALA A 119 -6.65 -16.29 24.22
N PHE A 120 -7.82 -15.69 24.49
CA PHE A 120 -8.31 -14.51 23.80
C PHE A 120 -7.30 -13.35 23.85
N ASN A 121 -6.86 -12.93 25.04
CA ASN A 121 -5.93 -11.80 25.19
C ASN A 121 -4.58 -12.06 24.48
N ALA A 122 -4.08 -13.29 24.53
CA ALA A 122 -2.86 -13.68 23.82
C ALA A 122 -3.05 -13.56 22.30
N SER A 123 -4.11 -14.15 21.76
CA SER A 123 -4.42 -14.08 20.32
C SER A 123 -4.69 -12.65 19.83
N ALA A 124 -5.33 -11.81 20.65
CA ALA A 124 -5.59 -10.41 20.36
C ALA A 124 -4.28 -9.61 20.24
N TYR A 125 -3.36 -9.83 21.18
CA TYR A 125 -2.04 -9.19 21.16
C TYR A 125 -1.22 -9.64 19.95
N GLU A 126 -1.20 -10.94 19.64
CA GLU A 126 -0.48 -11.48 18.49
C GLU A 126 -1.02 -10.95 17.15
N ALA A 127 -2.34 -10.88 17.01
CA ALA A 127 -2.97 -10.33 15.81
C ALA A 127 -2.69 -8.83 15.66
N PHE A 128 -2.79 -8.06 16.76
CA PHE A 128 -2.48 -6.63 16.76
C PHE A 128 -1.02 -6.38 16.37
N GLU A 129 -0.08 -7.10 16.98
CA GLU A 129 1.34 -6.92 16.71
C GLU A 129 1.68 -7.32 15.27
N ALA A 130 1.09 -8.39 14.74
CA ALA A 130 1.29 -8.79 13.35
C ALA A 130 0.79 -7.74 12.35
N MET A 131 -0.41 -7.20 12.55
CA MET A 131 -0.92 -6.09 11.74
C MET A 131 -0.03 -4.85 11.83
N ARG A 132 0.43 -4.50 13.04
CA ARG A 132 1.35 -3.37 13.26
C ARG A 132 2.66 -3.55 12.49
N GLN A 133 3.26 -4.74 12.56
CA GLN A 133 4.50 -5.05 11.86
C GLN A 133 4.33 -4.95 10.34
N GLU A 134 3.22 -5.44 9.77
CA GLU A 134 2.95 -5.31 8.34
C GLU A 134 2.78 -3.86 7.90
N LEU A 135 2.02 -3.07 8.67
CA LEU A 135 1.84 -1.65 8.39
C LEU A 135 3.17 -0.89 8.46
N LEU A 136 4.04 -1.21 9.42
CA LEU A 136 5.38 -0.62 9.52
C LEU A 136 6.27 -0.99 8.34
N GLN A 137 6.22 -2.24 7.89
CA GLN A 137 6.99 -2.73 6.74
C GLN A 137 6.57 -2.07 5.43
N MET A 138 5.27 -1.76 5.26
CA MET A 138 4.78 -1.04 4.08
C MET A 138 4.96 0.48 4.18
N HIS A 139 4.91 1.05 5.38
CA HIS A 139 5.08 2.49 5.58
C HIS A 139 6.52 2.97 5.32
N HIS A 140 7.54 2.21 5.75
CA HIS A 140 8.96 2.58 5.54
C HIS A 140 9.34 2.86 4.06
N PRO A 141 9.06 1.95 3.11
CA PRO A 141 9.40 2.17 1.70
C PRO A 141 8.58 3.29 1.06
N LEU A 142 7.35 3.55 1.51
CA LEU A 142 6.53 4.66 1.05
C LEU A 142 7.11 6.02 1.45
N VAL A 143 7.60 6.14 2.69
CA VAL A 143 8.26 7.36 3.19
C VAL A 143 9.59 7.60 2.47
N GLU A 144 10.43 6.57 2.32
CA GLU A 144 11.71 6.71 1.61
C GLU A 144 11.54 7.10 0.14
N ARG A 145 10.54 6.55 -0.56
CA ARG A 145 10.26 6.89 -1.96
C ARG A 145 9.71 8.30 -2.13
N LYS A 146 8.87 8.78 -1.20
CA LYS A 146 8.38 10.17 -1.18
C LYS A 146 9.52 11.20 -1.09
N HIS A 147 10.63 10.85 -0.45
CA HIS A 147 11.79 11.74 -0.31
C HIS A 147 12.79 11.67 -1.48
N ARG A 148 12.63 10.71 -2.41
CA ARG A 148 13.51 10.55 -3.59
C ARG A 148 12.94 11.13 -4.89
N THR A 149 11.65 11.44 -4.93
CA THR A 149 10.97 12.14 -6.04
C THR A 149 10.91 13.63 -5.80
#